data_AF-A0A4Y7LZV3-F1
#
_entry.id   AF-A0A4Y7LZV3-F1
#
_cell.length_a   1.000
_cell.length_b   1.000
_cell.length_c   1.000
_cell.angle_alpha   90.00
_cell.angle_beta   90.00
_cell.angle_gamma   90.00
#
_symmetry.space_group_name_H-M   'P 1'
#
loop_
_entity.id
_entity.type
_entity.pdbx_description
1 polymer ?
#
loop_
_entity_poly.entity_id
_entity_poly.type
_entity_poly.pdbx_seq_one_letter_code
_entity_poly.pdbx_strand_id
1 'polypeptide(L)'
;MSPPRTDSNFVEVKSKFVAEFRRFSLNKKVLPKYEDFRKLLEQLHGLQVEPFYISYTDPNDGDLLPINNDDNFARALQAARPLLRIHIQRRGESQDDELHQHLASKKNIISSILGTPKTRPHISISYPKEFRQVSAIIDVDVVPDSCRRVRLLKHGSERPLGFYIRDGTSVRVTPNGLEKVPGIFISRLVPGGLAESTGLLAVNDEVLEVNGIEVAGKSLDQVTDMMVANSANLIITVKPANQRGVLTLSRTSHNDTMTSYSTIASMVHSDEDHEEDEADDLDEIKDLTMQTSASSGSDRTSNAKDDGILHL
;
A
#
# COMPACT_ATOMS: atom_id res chain seq x y z
N MET A 1 -9.62 33.66 -37.70
CA MET A 1 -10.61 32.71 -37.12
C MET A 1 -10.00 32.13 -35.85
N SER A 2 -10.50 32.54 -34.69
CA SER A 2 -10.11 31.96 -33.41
C SER A 2 -10.75 30.58 -33.27
N PRO A 3 -10.07 29.55 -32.70
CA PRO A 3 -10.70 28.27 -32.47
C PRO A 3 -11.87 28.42 -31.47
N PRO A 4 -12.93 27.61 -31.58
CA PRO A 4 -14.06 27.69 -30.67
C PRO A 4 -13.59 27.39 -29.25
N ARG A 5 -13.96 28.27 -28.31
CA ARG A 5 -13.70 28.09 -26.89
C ARG A 5 -14.50 26.86 -26.45
N THR A 6 -13.82 25.75 -26.17
CA THR A 6 -14.42 24.57 -25.54
C THR A 6 -15.04 25.01 -24.21
N ASP A 7 -16.35 24.83 -24.06
CA ASP A 7 -17.03 25.05 -22.79
C ASP A 7 -16.35 24.21 -21.71
N SER A 8 -15.67 24.87 -20.77
CA SER A 8 -14.81 24.27 -19.75
C SER A 8 -15.52 23.27 -18.84
N ASN A 9 -16.86 23.30 -18.84
CA ASN A 9 -17.75 22.47 -18.03
C ASN A 9 -18.01 21.07 -18.60
N PHE A 10 -17.65 20.80 -19.87
CA PHE A 10 -17.84 19.48 -20.46
C PHE A 10 -16.51 18.78 -20.72
N VAL A 11 -16.49 17.45 -20.57
CA VAL A 11 -15.40 16.58 -21.01
C VAL A 11 -15.90 15.82 -22.22
N GLU A 12 -15.22 15.93 -23.35
CA GLU A 12 -15.47 15.05 -24.48
C GLU A 12 -14.91 13.67 -24.17
N VAL A 13 -15.69 12.62 -24.42
CA VAL A 13 -15.28 11.24 -24.23
C VAL A 13 -15.28 10.53 -25.58
N LYS A 14 -14.21 9.81 -25.90
CA LYS A 14 -14.16 8.84 -27.00
C LYS A 14 -13.90 7.47 -26.39
N SER A 15 -14.89 6.61 -26.41
CA SER A 15 -14.81 5.23 -25.91
C SER A 15 -14.65 4.25 -27.05
N LYS A 16 -13.72 3.32 -26.90
CA LYS A 16 -13.42 2.23 -27.84
C LYS A 16 -13.77 0.90 -27.21
N PHE A 17 -14.48 0.05 -27.94
CA PHE A 17 -14.70 -1.36 -27.59
C PHE A 17 -14.49 -2.21 -28.85
N VAL A 18 -13.49 -3.10 -28.84
CA VAL A 18 -13.10 -3.87 -30.04
C VAL A 18 -12.80 -2.92 -31.22
N ALA A 19 -13.58 -2.95 -32.29
CA ALA A 19 -13.46 -2.05 -33.45
C ALA A 19 -14.43 -0.86 -33.39
N GLU A 20 -15.31 -0.82 -32.39
CA GLU A 20 -16.36 0.17 -32.25
C GLU A 20 -15.89 1.41 -31.49
N PHE A 21 -16.33 2.59 -31.93
CA PHE A 21 -16.07 3.86 -31.25
C PHE A 21 -17.37 4.63 -30.99
N ARG A 22 -17.51 5.15 -29.77
CA ARG A 22 -18.61 6.04 -29.38
C ARG A 22 -18.09 7.33 -28.78
N ARG A 23 -18.67 8.46 -29.17
CA ARG A 23 -18.35 9.79 -28.65
C ARG A 23 -19.55 10.40 -27.95
N PHE A 24 -19.33 10.94 -26.77
CA PHE A 24 -20.33 11.62 -25.96
C PHE A 24 -19.65 12.65 -25.05
N SER A 25 -20.43 13.47 -24.35
CA SER A 25 -19.90 14.49 -23.45
C SER A 25 -20.41 14.29 -22.03
N LEU A 26 -19.54 14.49 -21.05
CA LEU A 26 -19.88 14.46 -19.63
C LEU A 26 -19.84 15.86 -19.04
N ASN A 27 -20.77 16.17 -18.14
CA ASN A 27 -20.81 17.45 -17.44
C ASN A 27 -19.97 17.38 -16.14
N LYS A 28 -18.93 18.21 -16.03
CA LYS A 28 -18.06 18.29 -14.85
C LYS A 28 -18.76 18.79 -13.59
N LYS A 29 -19.88 19.53 -13.72
CA LYS A 29 -20.64 20.02 -12.55
C LYS A 29 -21.48 18.93 -11.91
N VAL A 30 -21.82 17.89 -12.67
CA VAL A 30 -22.59 16.74 -12.23
C VAL A 30 -21.73 15.52 -12.52
N LEU A 31 -20.67 15.34 -11.72
CA LEU A 31 -19.78 14.19 -11.87
C LEU A 31 -20.57 12.92 -11.57
N PRO A 32 -20.77 12.00 -12.55
CA PRO A 32 -21.39 10.72 -12.25
C PRO A 32 -20.47 9.92 -11.34
N LYS A 33 -21.04 9.05 -10.50
CA LYS A 33 -20.21 8.05 -9.82
C LYS A 33 -19.66 7.07 -10.85
N TYR A 34 -18.58 6.39 -10.50
CA TYR A 34 -17.98 5.36 -11.35
C TYR A 34 -19.02 4.33 -11.80
N GLU A 35 -19.92 3.90 -10.91
CA GLU A 35 -20.97 2.95 -11.24
C GLU A 35 -21.97 3.48 -12.28
N ASP A 36 -22.32 4.76 -12.23
CA ASP A 36 -23.22 5.38 -13.21
C ASP A 36 -22.53 5.51 -14.58
N PHE A 37 -21.24 5.88 -14.57
CA PHE A 37 -20.43 5.93 -15.79
C PHE A 37 -20.25 4.54 -16.42
N ARG A 38 -20.03 3.52 -15.59
CA ARG A 38 -19.93 2.12 -16.03
C ARG A 38 -21.24 1.66 -16.70
N LYS A 39 -22.39 1.91 -16.07
CA LYS A 39 -23.71 1.61 -16.65
C LYS A 39 -23.97 2.36 -17.95
N LEU A 40 -23.52 3.62 -18.06
CA LEU A 40 -23.61 4.38 -19.29
C LEU A 40 -22.82 3.72 -20.43
N LEU A 41 -21.59 3.27 -20.17
CA LEU A 41 -20.77 2.55 -21.15
C LEU A 41 -21.39 1.21 -21.55
N GLU A 42 -21.96 0.48 -20.58
CA GLU A 42 -22.69 -0.77 -20.81
C GLU A 42 -23.86 -0.56 -21.78
N GLN A 43 -24.72 0.43 -21.50
CA GLN A 43 -25.84 0.78 -22.37
C GLN A 43 -25.39 1.26 -23.74
N LEU A 44 -24.35 2.09 -23.80
CA LEU A 44 -23.86 2.64 -25.06
C LEU A 44 -23.31 1.56 -25.98
N HIS A 45 -22.41 0.71 -25.49
CA HIS A 45 -21.74 -0.32 -26.31
C HIS A 45 -22.53 -1.62 -26.42
N GLY A 46 -23.76 -1.68 -25.89
CA GLY A 46 -24.57 -2.90 -25.92
C GLY A 46 -23.86 -4.07 -25.25
N LEU A 47 -23.06 -3.79 -24.23
CA LEU A 47 -22.39 -4.82 -23.46
C LEU A 47 -23.50 -5.55 -22.71
N GLN A 48 -23.69 -6.83 -23.02
CA GLN A 48 -24.53 -7.70 -22.19
C GLN A 48 -23.94 -7.71 -20.76
N VAL A 49 -24.60 -8.34 -19.78
CA VAL A 49 -24.15 -8.41 -18.36
C VAL A 49 -22.83 -9.22 -18.19
N GLU A 50 -21.91 -9.12 -19.13
CA GLU A 50 -20.56 -9.64 -19.10
C GLU A 50 -19.66 -8.64 -18.37
N PRO A 51 -18.78 -9.12 -17.48
CA PRO A 51 -17.81 -8.27 -16.84
C PRO A 51 -16.79 -7.72 -17.86
N PHE A 52 -16.56 -6.40 -17.81
CA PHE A 52 -15.59 -5.69 -18.64
C PHE A 52 -14.72 -4.76 -17.79
N TYR A 53 -13.55 -4.39 -18.32
CA TYR A 53 -12.64 -3.41 -17.75
C TYR A 53 -12.75 -2.09 -18.50
N ILE A 54 -12.58 -1.00 -17.76
CA ILE A 54 -12.53 0.36 -18.29
C ILE A 54 -11.14 0.91 -17.97
N SER A 55 -10.48 1.49 -18.94
CA SER A 55 -9.24 2.23 -18.77
C SER A 55 -9.25 3.52 -19.59
N TYR A 56 -8.37 4.46 -19.26
CA TYR A 56 -8.16 5.67 -20.04
C TYR A 56 -6.69 5.86 -20.40
N THR A 57 -6.45 6.54 -21.52
CA THR A 57 -5.10 6.99 -21.88
C THR A 57 -4.81 8.30 -21.16
N ASP A 58 -3.80 8.33 -20.29
CA ASP A 58 -3.30 9.59 -19.72
C ASP A 58 -2.65 10.41 -20.85
N PRO A 59 -3.08 11.68 -21.05
CA PRO A 59 -2.54 12.52 -22.11
C PRO A 59 -1.09 12.98 -21.88
N ASN A 60 -0.52 12.83 -20.68
CA ASN A 60 0.84 13.30 -20.40
C ASN A 60 1.92 12.30 -20.86
N ASP A 61 1.74 11.02 -20.51
CA ASP A 61 2.70 9.94 -20.76
C ASP A 61 2.18 8.91 -21.79
N GLY A 62 0.87 8.87 -22.03
CA GLY A 62 0.24 7.91 -22.94
C GLY A 62 -0.13 6.59 -22.26
N ASP A 63 -0.02 6.50 -20.94
CA ASP A 63 -0.24 5.28 -20.19
C ASP A 63 -1.72 4.90 -20.14
N LEU A 64 -1.99 3.59 -20.19
CA LEU A 64 -3.34 3.05 -20.09
C LEU A 64 -3.67 2.76 -18.62
N LEU A 65 -4.38 3.68 -17.98
CA LEU A 65 -4.68 3.64 -16.55
C LEU A 65 -6.11 3.13 -16.28
N PRO A 66 -6.31 2.24 -15.29
CA PRO A 66 -7.62 1.65 -15.02
C PRO A 66 -8.58 2.67 -14.40
N ILE A 67 -9.85 2.59 -14.78
CA ILE A 67 -10.96 3.27 -14.11
C ILE A 67 -11.82 2.19 -13.46
N ASN A 68 -11.68 2.03 -12.14
CA ASN A 68 -12.34 0.97 -11.38
C ASN A 68 -12.96 1.44 -10.06
N ASN A 69 -12.91 2.74 -9.75
CA ASN A 69 -13.50 3.39 -8.58
C ASN A 69 -13.73 4.89 -8.87
N ASP A 70 -14.38 5.58 -7.92
CA ASP A 70 -14.72 7.01 -8.04
C ASP A 70 -13.47 7.91 -8.14
N ASP A 71 -12.40 7.60 -7.41
CA ASP A 71 -11.16 8.40 -7.40
C ASP A 71 -10.44 8.34 -8.75
N ASN A 72 -10.29 7.14 -9.31
CA ASN A 72 -9.67 6.91 -10.61
C ASN A 72 -10.49 7.55 -11.73
N PHE A 73 -11.82 7.51 -11.62
CA PHE A 73 -12.71 8.20 -12.54
C PHE A 73 -12.56 9.72 -12.45
N ALA A 74 -12.50 10.29 -11.24
CA ALA A 74 -12.26 11.71 -11.04
C ALA A 74 -10.90 12.14 -11.60
N ARG A 75 -9.84 11.34 -11.39
CA ARG A 75 -8.50 11.58 -11.97
C ARG A 75 -8.54 11.55 -13.49
N ALA A 76 -9.22 10.58 -14.10
CA ALA A 76 -9.36 10.50 -15.55
C ALA A 76 -10.04 11.75 -16.14
N LEU A 77 -11.10 12.25 -15.49
CA LEU A 77 -11.79 13.47 -15.91
C LEU A 77 -10.95 14.74 -15.74
N GLN A 78 -10.08 14.79 -14.73
CA GLN A 78 -9.15 15.90 -14.52
C GLN A 78 -7.99 15.89 -15.52
N ALA A 79 -7.47 14.70 -15.85
CA ALA A 79 -6.39 14.51 -16.81
C ALA A 79 -6.83 14.85 -18.24
N ALA A 80 -8.09 14.61 -18.59
CA ALA A 80 -8.63 14.81 -19.93
C ALA A 80 -8.41 16.23 -20.49
N ARG A 81 -7.66 16.35 -21.59
CA ARG A 81 -7.37 17.62 -22.28
C ARG A 81 -7.36 17.48 -23.81
N PRO A 82 -8.40 17.93 -24.54
CA PRO A 82 -9.80 18.10 -24.12
C PRO A 82 -10.60 16.78 -24.13
N LEU A 83 -9.97 15.70 -24.59
CA LEU A 83 -10.62 14.42 -24.88
C LEU A 83 -10.18 13.36 -23.85
N LEU A 84 -11.15 12.76 -23.19
CA LEU A 84 -10.96 11.54 -22.43
C LEU A 84 -11.06 10.34 -23.38
N ARG A 85 -9.95 9.63 -23.58
CA ARG A 85 -9.89 8.41 -24.40
C ARG A 85 -10.10 7.20 -23.51
N ILE A 86 -11.20 6.48 -23.73
CA ILE A 86 -11.60 5.31 -22.95
C ILE A 86 -11.40 4.04 -23.77
N HIS A 87 -10.85 3.02 -23.16
CA HIS A 87 -10.72 1.67 -23.69
C HIS A 87 -11.55 0.71 -22.85
N ILE A 88 -12.34 -0.13 -23.52
CA ILE A 88 -13.21 -1.14 -22.91
C ILE A 88 -12.72 -2.50 -23.38
N GLN A 89 -12.55 -3.43 -22.44
CA GLN A 89 -12.06 -4.77 -22.71
C GLN A 89 -12.91 -5.82 -21.99
N ARG A 90 -13.32 -6.92 -22.64
CA ARG A 90 -14.03 -8.00 -21.94
C ARG A 90 -13.12 -8.74 -20.98
N ARG A 91 -13.67 -9.21 -19.87
CA ARG A 91 -12.94 -10.07 -18.93
C ARG A 91 -12.64 -11.43 -19.59
N GLY A 92 -11.37 -11.68 -19.87
CA GLY A 92 -10.88 -12.93 -20.47
C GLY A 92 -10.23 -12.73 -21.85
N GLU A 93 -10.43 -11.58 -22.48
CA GLU A 93 -9.61 -11.15 -23.60
C GLU A 93 -8.27 -10.66 -23.04
N SER A 94 -7.18 -11.37 -23.30
CA SER A 94 -5.84 -10.97 -22.87
C SER A 94 -5.42 -9.66 -23.55
N GLN A 95 -4.81 -8.76 -22.79
CA GLN A 95 -4.21 -7.49 -23.22
C GLN A 95 -3.21 -7.63 -24.38
N ASP A 96 -2.73 -8.85 -24.63
CA ASP A 96 -1.74 -9.13 -25.67
C ASP A 96 -2.28 -9.02 -27.10
N ASP A 97 -3.59 -9.13 -27.36
CA ASP A 97 -4.10 -9.07 -28.73
C ASP A 97 -4.04 -7.65 -29.33
N GLU A 98 -4.17 -6.59 -28.53
CA GLU A 98 -4.05 -5.21 -29.02
C GLU A 98 -2.60 -4.69 -29.04
N LEU A 99 -1.74 -5.16 -28.14
CA LEU A 99 -0.31 -4.80 -28.13
C LEU A 99 0.47 -5.49 -29.27
N HIS A 100 0.11 -6.74 -29.61
CA HIS A 100 0.69 -7.42 -30.76
C HIS A 100 0.22 -6.82 -32.10
N GLN A 101 -0.98 -6.25 -32.17
CA GLN A 101 -1.45 -5.65 -33.42
C GLN A 101 -0.75 -4.33 -33.77
N HIS A 102 -0.24 -3.59 -32.77
CA HIS A 102 0.50 -2.36 -32.99
C HIS A 102 2.02 -2.56 -33.18
N LEU A 103 2.62 -3.66 -32.70
CA LEU A 103 4.04 -3.98 -32.99
C LEU A 103 4.24 -4.96 -34.16
N ALA A 104 3.25 -5.78 -34.53
CA ALA A 104 3.41 -6.80 -35.58
C ALA A 104 3.00 -6.35 -36.99
N SER A 105 2.62 -5.09 -37.22
CA SER A 105 2.27 -4.61 -38.58
C SER A 105 3.49 -4.38 -39.50
N LYS A 106 4.69 -4.79 -39.09
CA LYS A 106 5.86 -4.89 -39.99
C LYS A 106 6.72 -6.10 -39.65
N LYS A 107 6.32 -7.30 -40.10
CA LYS A 107 7.20 -8.27 -40.81
C LYS A 107 6.62 -9.71 -40.88
N ASN A 108 6.77 -10.28 -42.08
CA ASN A 108 6.99 -11.70 -42.43
C ASN A 108 5.76 -12.58 -42.77
N ILE A 109 5.62 -12.86 -44.08
CA ILE A 109 4.64 -13.72 -44.76
C ILE A 109 5.20 -15.14 -44.98
N ILE A 110 6.13 -15.63 -44.14
CA ILE A 110 6.78 -16.94 -44.39
C ILE A 110 6.95 -17.73 -43.09
N SER A 111 5.87 -18.35 -42.61
CA SER A 111 5.96 -19.41 -41.60
C SER A 111 4.73 -20.32 -41.66
N SER A 112 4.68 -21.19 -42.67
CA SER A 112 3.63 -22.22 -42.80
C SER A 112 4.16 -23.62 -43.13
N ILE A 113 5.47 -23.90 -42.94
CA ILE A 113 6.10 -25.15 -43.40
C ILE A 113 6.73 -26.02 -42.29
N LEU A 114 6.69 -25.65 -41.00
CA LEU A 114 7.25 -26.54 -39.97
C LEU A 114 6.40 -26.56 -38.69
N GLY A 115 6.03 -27.78 -38.28
CA GLY A 115 5.06 -28.09 -37.23
C GLY A 115 5.23 -27.24 -35.97
N THR A 116 4.11 -26.69 -35.49
CA THR A 116 4.08 -25.81 -34.33
C THR A 116 4.32 -26.62 -33.05
N PRO A 117 5.30 -26.24 -32.20
CA PRO A 117 5.36 -26.79 -30.86
C PRO A 117 4.15 -26.29 -30.07
N LYS A 118 3.51 -27.18 -29.30
CA LYS A 118 2.39 -26.86 -28.40
C LYS A 118 2.73 -25.59 -27.60
N THR A 119 2.05 -24.50 -27.90
CA THR A 119 2.17 -23.23 -27.19
C THR A 119 1.84 -23.48 -25.73
N ARG A 120 2.79 -23.22 -24.83
CA ARG A 120 2.55 -23.32 -23.38
C ARG A 120 1.37 -22.41 -23.02
N PRO A 121 0.49 -22.82 -22.09
CA PRO A 121 -0.64 -21.97 -21.69
C PRO A 121 -0.09 -20.63 -21.21
N HIS A 122 -0.49 -19.57 -21.90
CA HIS A 122 -0.08 -18.20 -21.59
C HIS A 122 -0.76 -17.76 -20.30
N ILE A 123 0.02 -17.46 -19.26
CA ILE A 123 -0.50 -17.00 -17.97
C ILE A 123 -0.97 -15.56 -18.15
N SER A 124 -2.27 -15.35 -18.27
CA SER A 124 -2.86 -14.01 -18.37
C SER A 124 -2.99 -13.38 -16.96
N ILE A 125 -2.05 -12.50 -16.62
CA ILE A 125 -2.13 -11.69 -15.41
C ILE A 125 -3.10 -10.54 -15.68
N SER A 126 -4.20 -10.44 -14.92
CA SER A 126 -5.17 -9.35 -15.09
C SER A 126 -4.63 -8.03 -14.54
N TYR A 127 -5.15 -6.90 -15.04
CA TYR A 127 -4.94 -5.61 -14.39
C TYR A 127 -5.31 -5.65 -12.91
N PRO A 128 -4.57 -4.94 -12.04
CA PRO A 128 -4.91 -4.91 -10.64
C PRO A 128 -6.29 -4.27 -10.44
N LYS A 129 -7.07 -4.88 -9.56
CA LYS A 129 -8.45 -4.48 -9.27
C LYS A 129 -8.51 -3.96 -7.85
N GLU A 130 -9.46 -3.07 -7.61
CA GLU A 130 -9.82 -2.68 -6.25
C GLU A 130 -8.64 -2.07 -5.47
N PHE A 131 -7.93 -1.13 -6.12
CA PHE A 131 -6.93 -0.33 -5.43
C PHE A 131 -7.59 0.45 -4.31
N ARG A 132 -7.13 0.19 -3.08
CA ARG A 132 -7.63 0.82 -1.87
C ARG A 132 -6.43 1.26 -1.05
N GLN A 133 -6.42 2.53 -0.64
CA GLN A 133 -5.42 3.01 0.28
C GLN A 133 -5.61 2.32 1.63
N VAL A 134 -4.55 1.68 2.15
CA VAL A 134 -4.59 0.97 3.44
C VAL A 134 -4.00 1.79 4.58
N SER A 135 -3.00 2.63 4.28
CA SER A 135 -2.36 3.49 5.26
C SER A 135 -1.72 4.73 4.64
N ALA A 136 -1.32 5.68 5.49
CA ALA A 136 -0.41 6.77 5.15
C ALA A 136 0.28 7.32 6.40
N ILE A 137 1.48 7.88 6.22
CA ILE A 137 2.06 8.82 7.18
C ILE A 137 1.52 10.21 6.83
N ILE A 138 1.04 10.95 7.82
CA ILE A 138 0.48 12.29 7.63
C ILE A 138 1.14 13.29 8.59
N ASP A 139 0.96 14.58 8.33
CA ASP A 139 1.41 15.69 9.18
C ASP A 139 2.90 15.64 9.57
N VAL A 140 3.75 15.17 8.65
CA VAL A 140 5.20 15.01 8.86
C VAL A 140 5.86 16.33 9.28
N ASP A 141 5.42 17.46 8.73
CA ASP A 141 5.99 18.78 9.03
C ASP A 141 5.37 19.48 10.25
N VAL A 142 4.32 18.89 10.85
CA VAL A 142 3.56 19.49 11.96
C VAL A 142 3.82 18.72 13.26
N VAL A 143 3.91 17.40 13.17
CA VAL A 143 4.20 16.53 14.31
C VAL A 143 5.71 16.56 14.57
N PRO A 144 6.17 16.55 15.84
CA PRO A 144 7.60 16.53 16.14
C PRO A 144 8.33 15.36 15.47
N ASP A 145 9.57 15.56 15.03
CA ASP A 145 10.40 14.55 14.34
C ASP A 145 10.56 13.23 15.11
N SER A 146 10.43 13.28 16.45
CA SER A 146 10.47 12.10 17.31
C SER A 146 9.20 11.25 17.27
N CYS A 147 8.17 11.73 16.57
CA CYS A 147 6.83 11.17 16.54
C CYS A 147 6.40 10.90 15.09
N ARG A 148 5.41 10.05 14.93
CA ARG A 148 4.83 9.69 13.63
C ARG A 148 3.33 9.66 13.76
N ARG A 149 2.63 10.37 12.86
CA ARG A 149 1.17 10.25 12.73
C ARG A 149 0.83 9.33 11.56
N VAL A 150 0.12 8.25 11.87
CA VAL A 150 -0.24 7.19 10.94
C VAL A 150 -1.75 7.18 10.78
N ARG A 151 -2.22 7.14 9.53
CA ARG A 151 -3.60 6.87 9.18
C ARG A 151 -3.73 5.42 8.76
N LEU A 152 -4.68 4.67 9.33
CA LEU A 152 -5.03 3.30 8.95
C LEU A 152 -6.48 3.28 8.46
N LEU A 153 -6.69 2.66 7.30
CA LEU A 153 -8.01 2.53 6.66
C LEU A 153 -8.41 1.06 6.59
N LYS A 154 -9.41 0.69 7.38
CA LYS A 154 -9.97 -0.66 7.41
C LYS A 154 -11.02 -0.80 6.30
N HIS A 155 -10.73 -1.61 5.29
CA HIS A 155 -11.64 -1.85 4.17
C HIS A 155 -12.46 -3.12 4.35
N GLY A 156 -13.79 -2.97 4.36
CA GLY A 156 -14.77 -4.01 3.98
C GLY A 156 -14.68 -5.37 4.69
N SER A 157 -13.92 -5.46 5.78
CA SER A 157 -13.73 -6.69 6.54
C SER A 157 -14.05 -6.41 7.99
N GLU A 158 -14.70 -7.36 8.67
CA GLU A 158 -14.87 -7.35 10.12
C GLU A 158 -13.54 -7.55 10.86
N ARG A 159 -12.42 -7.68 10.13
CA ARG A 159 -11.13 -8.00 10.74
C ARG A 159 -10.64 -6.87 11.64
N PRO A 160 -9.96 -7.23 12.74
CA PRO A 160 -9.34 -6.27 13.63
C PRO A 160 -8.31 -5.37 12.92
N LEU A 161 -7.96 -4.23 13.54
CA LEU A 161 -6.84 -3.39 13.09
C LEU A 161 -5.50 -4.14 13.18
N GLY A 162 -5.44 -5.16 14.03
CA GLY A 162 -4.33 -6.12 14.05
C GLY A 162 -3.16 -5.69 14.92
N PHE A 163 -3.43 -4.95 15.99
CA PHE A 163 -2.46 -4.65 17.04
C PHE A 163 -3.14 -4.57 18.40
N TYR A 164 -2.36 -4.70 19.46
CA TYR A 164 -2.83 -4.63 20.84
C TYR A 164 -2.08 -3.54 21.56
N ILE A 165 -2.75 -2.93 22.54
CA ILE A 165 -2.17 -1.93 23.42
C ILE A 165 -2.08 -2.45 24.85
N ARG A 166 -1.22 -1.84 25.65
CA ARG A 166 -1.06 -2.13 27.08
C ARG A 166 -0.73 -0.84 27.83
N ASP A 167 -0.97 -0.87 29.13
CA ASP A 167 -0.40 0.10 30.03
C ASP A 167 1.13 -0.06 30.14
N GLY A 168 1.78 1.04 30.48
CA GLY A 168 3.19 1.09 30.76
C GLY A 168 3.57 2.40 31.43
N THR A 169 4.88 2.61 31.56
CA THR A 169 5.45 3.81 32.15
C THR A 169 6.30 4.52 31.11
N SER A 170 5.96 5.77 30.80
CA SER A 170 6.79 6.65 29.99
C SER A 170 7.59 7.57 30.90
N VAL A 171 8.84 7.82 30.53
CA VAL A 171 9.71 8.76 31.25
C VAL A 171 9.69 10.06 30.47
N ARG A 172 9.23 11.13 31.12
CA ARG A 172 9.10 12.46 30.50
C ARG A 172 9.87 13.50 31.29
N VAL A 173 10.36 14.50 30.58
CA VAL A 173 10.95 15.69 31.19
C VAL A 173 9.79 16.64 31.49
N THR A 174 9.53 16.89 32.77
CA THR A 174 8.57 17.88 33.25
C THR A 174 9.34 19.04 33.89
N PRO A 175 8.69 20.19 34.16
CA PRO A 175 9.34 21.31 34.86
C PRO A 175 9.96 20.94 36.21
N ASN A 176 9.47 19.85 36.82
CA ASN A 176 9.93 19.35 38.12
C ASN A 176 11.06 18.31 38.00
N GLY A 177 11.50 17.99 36.78
CA GLY A 177 12.56 17.02 36.51
C GLY A 177 12.09 15.84 35.67
N LEU A 178 12.75 14.70 35.86
CA LEU A 178 12.45 13.47 35.12
C LEU A 178 11.36 12.69 35.87
N GLU A 179 10.17 12.60 35.30
CA GLU A 179 9.03 11.96 35.93
C GLU A 179 8.57 10.72 35.16
N LYS A 180 8.18 9.70 35.91
CA LYS A 180 7.56 8.48 35.41
C LYS A 180 6.05 8.70 35.37
N VAL A 181 5.50 8.77 34.17
CA VAL A 181 4.06 8.95 33.94
C VAL A 181 3.43 7.70 33.33
N PRO A 182 2.15 7.42 33.59
CA PRO A 182 1.43 6.38 32.87
C PRO A 182 1.42 6.66 31.36
N GLY A 183 1.58 5.62 30.55
CA GLY A 183 1.55 5.71 29.10
C GLY A 183 0.97 4.45 28.47
N ILE A 184 0.49 4.58 27.23
CA ILE A 184 -0.09 3.47 26.46
C ILE A 184 0.90 3.05 25.40
N PHE A 185 1.13 1.75 25.26
CA PHE A 185 2.13 1.21 24.34
C PHE A 185 1.54 0.10 23.49
N ILE A 186 2.02 -0.03 22.26
CA ILE A 186 1.71 -1.21 21.44
C ILE A 186 2.40 -2.43 22.06
N SER A 187 1.63 -3.43 22.47
CA SER A 187 2.12 -4.65 23.11
C SER A 187 2.42 -5.75 22.11
N ARG A 188 1.63 -5.84 21.03
CA ARG A 188 1.71 -6.93 20.04
C ARG A 188 1.15 -6.48 18.70
N LEU A 189 1.70 -7.01 17.61
CA LEU A 189 1.12 -6.96 16.27
C LEU A 189 0.57 -8.35 15.89
N VAL A 190 -0.55 -8.38 15.19
CA VAL A 190 -1.13 -9.61 14.64
C VAL A 190 -0.39 -9.95 13.35
N PRO A 191 0.18 -11.16 13.22
CA PRO A 191 0.78 -11.63 11.96
C PRO A 191 -0.20 -11.56 10.78
N GLY A 192 0.21 -10.90 9.70
CA GLY A 192 -0.63 -10.63 8.52
C GLY A 192 -1.79 -9.66 8.77
N GLY A 193 -1.85 -9.02 9.95
CA GLY A 193 -2.83 -8.00 10.30
C GLY A 193 -2.58 -6.68 9.56
N LEU A 194 -3.56 -5.76 9.58
CA LEU A 194 -3.45 -4.48 8.89
C LEU A 194 -2.25 -3.67 9.42
N ALA A 195 -2.14 -3.50 10.74
CA ALA A 195 -1.04 -2.74 11.34
C ALA A 195 0.34 -3.32 10.98
N GLU A 196 0.54 -4.63 11.11
CA GLU A 196 1.81 -5.29 10.75
C GLU A 196 2.13 -5.12 9.26
N SER A 197 1.15 -5.37 8.39
CA SER A 197 1.33 -5.29 6.93
C SER A 197 1.75 -3.91 6.44
N THR A 198 1.40 -2.85 7.19
CA THR A 198 1.81 -1.49 6.83
C THR A 198 3.26 -1.19 7.19
N GLY A 199 3.84 -1.89 8.17
CA GLY A 199 5.19 -1.60 8.70
C GLY A 199 5.33 -0.22 9.35
N LEU A 200 4.22 0.51 9.57
CA LEU A 200 4.24 1.87 10.10
C LEU A 200 4.16 1.92 11.63
N LEU A 201 3.75 0.82 12.26
CA LEU A 201 3.63 0.64 13.70
C LEU A 201 4.52 -0.52 14.13
N ALA A 202 5.10 -0.42 15.32
CA ALA A 202 5.94 -1.44 15.92
C ALA A 202 5.54 -1.72 17.38
N VAL A 203 5.91 -2.89 17.85
CA VAL A 203 5.81 -3.22 19.28
C VAL A 203 6.69 -2.26 20.08
N ASN A 204 6.17 -1.81 21.22
CA ASN A 204 6.72 -0.80 22.12
C ASN A 204 6.63 0.66 21.65
N ASP A 205 6.00 0.95 20.51
CA ASP A 205 5.65 2.33 20.18
C ASP A 205 4.72 2.90 21.26
N GLU A 206 5.02 4.11 21.74
CA GLU A 206 4.17 4.82 22.70
C GLU A 206 3.07 5.56 21.95
N VAL A 207 1.81 5.26 22.29
CA VAL A 207 0.65 5.96 21.73
C VAL A 207 0.47 7.29 22.47
N LEU A 208 0.36 8.38 21.70
CA LEU A 208 0.21 9.74 22.24
C LEU A 208 -1.18 10.30 21.97
N GLU A 209 -1.77 9.97 20.82
CA GLU A 209 -3.03 10.56 20.36
C GLU A 209 -3.80 9.57 19.48
N VAL A 210 -5.13 9.62 19.56
CA VAL A 210 -6.06 8.90 18.68
C VAL A 210 -7.10 9.90 18.15
N ASN A 211 -7.14 10.06 16.83
CA ASN A 211 -8.07 10.92 16.08
C ASN A 211 -8.18 12.35 16.64
N GLY A 212 -7.05 12.98 16.98
CA GLY A 212 -7.02 14.35 17.54
C GLY A 212 -7.13 14.41 19.06
N ILE A 213 -7.32 13.29 19.75
CA ILE A 213 -7.52 13.24 21.20
C ILE A 213 -6.30 12.63 21.87
N GLU A 214 -5.66 13.40 22.76
CA GLU A 214 -4.53 12.91 23.56
C GLU A 214 -4.95 11.76 24.48
N VAL A 215 -4.08 10.76 24.61
CA VAL A 215 -4.33 9.59 25.48
C VAL A 215 -3.83 9.77 26.90
N ALA A 216 -3.07 10.84 27.19
CA ALA A 216 -2.54 11.12 28.51
C ALA A 216 -3.68 11.27 29.53
N GLY A 217 -3.59 10.55 30.65
CA GLY A 217 -4.60 10.57 31.71
C GLY A 217 -5.88 9.78 31.42
N LYS A 218 -5.98 9.10 30.28
CA LYS A 218 -7.09 8.17 29.98
C LYS A 218 -6.73 6.75 30.43
N SER A 219 -7.75 5.96 30.77
CA SER A 219 -7.55 4.53 31.04
C SER A 219 -7.32 3.75 29.74
N LEU A 220 -6.69 2.57 29.85
CA LEU A 220 -6.50 1.65 28.73
C LEU A 220 -7.83 1.33 28.01
N ASP A 221 -8.90 1.09 28.77
CA ASP A 221 -10.23 0.80 28.24
C ASP A 221 -10.80 1.99 27.44
N GLN A 222 -10.65 3.22 27.95
CA GLN A 222 -11.10 4.41 27.23
C GLN A 222 -10.35 4.60 25.91
N VAL A 223 -9.05 4.35 25.90
CA VAL A 223 -8.23 4.45 24.67
C VAL A 223 -8.61 3.34 23.69
N THR A 224 -8.87 2.14 24.20
CA THR A 224 -9.39 1.01 23.43
C THR A 224 -10.71 1.38 22.74
N ASP A 225 -11.68 1.89 23.50
CA ASP A 225 -12.98 2.32 22.98
C ASP A 225 -12.84 3.42 21.91
N MET A 226 -11.93 4.38 22.12
CA MET A 226 -11.62 5.42 21.14
C MET A 226 -11.09 4.83 19.83
N MET A 227 -10.21 3.82 19.90
CA MET A 227 -9.70 3.15 18.70
C MET A 227 -10.78 2.33 18.00
N VAL A 228 -11.63 1.60 18.74
CA VAL A 228 -12.77 0.84 18.18
C VAL A 228 -13.71 1.76 17.43
N ALA A 229 -14.13 2.86 18.08
CA ALA A 229 -15.07 3.81 17.53
C ALA A 229 -14.58 4.45 16.21
N ASN A 230 -13.26 4.55 16.05
CA ASN A 230 -12.61 5.12 14.86
C ASN A 230 -11.95 4.07 13.96
N SER A 231 -12.22 2.78 14.17
CA SER A 231 -11.48 1.68 13.51
C SER A 231 -11.58 1.66 11.98
N ALA A 232 -12.63 2.25 11.39
CA ALA A 232 -12.75 2.40 9.94
C ALA A 232 -11.70 3.37 9.35
N ASN A 233 -11.34 4.41 10.11
CA ASN A 233 -10.41 5.46 9.71
C ASN A 233 -9.67 5.98 10.95
N LEU A 234 -8.72 5.17 11.42
CA LEU A 234 -7.95 5.47 12.62
C LEU A 234 -6.79 6.40 12.25
N ILE A 235 -6.63 7.48 13.00
CA ILE A 235 -5.45 8.34 12.95
C ILE A 235 -4.77 8.22 14.30
N ILE A 236 -3.56 7.69 14.34
CA ILE A 236 -2.81 7.45 15.57
C ILE A 236 -1.48 8.19 15.51
N THR A 237 -1.18 8.97 16.54
CA THR A 237 0.14 9.58 16.72
C THR A 237 0.92 8.73 17.71
N VAL A 238 2.08 8.24 17.29
CA VAL A 238 2.96 7.42 18.12
C VAL A 238 4.36 8.01 18.24
N LYS A 239 5.06 7.69 19.31
CA LYS A 239 6.51 7.85 19.45
C LYS A 239 7.16 6.48 19.18
N PRO A 240 7.89 6.32 18.05
CA PRO A 240 8.47 5.04 17.68
C PRO A 240 9.49 4.52 18.71
N ALA A 241 9.46 3.22 19.01
CA ALA A 241 10.41 2.57 19.91
C ALA A 241 11.84 2.54 19.35
N ASN A 242 11.96 2.33 18.03
CA ASN A 242 13.23 2.26 17.31
C ASN A 242 13.34 3.43 16.32
N GLN A 243 13.95 4.53 16.75
CA GLN A 243 14.19 5.71 15.89
C GLN A 243 15.12 5.43 14.69
N ARG A 244 15.72 4.23 14.61
CA ARG A 244 16.61 3.81 13.51
C ARG A 244 15.90 3.58 12.17
N GLY A 245 14.59 3.33 12.15
CA GLY A 245 13.86 2.91 10.95
C GLY A 245 13.11 3.98 10.17
N VAL A 246 13.17 5.26 10.58
CA VAL A 246 12.27 6.31 10.04
C VAL A 246 13.03 7.45 9.33
N LEU A 247 14.33 7.57 9.53
CA LEU A 247 15.09 8.74 9.07
C LEU A 247 15.72 8.63 7.67
N THR A 248 15.43 7.59 6.89
CA THR A 248 15.94 7.47 5.51
C THR A 248 14.94 7.97 4.45
N LEU A 249 14.38 9.16 4.65
CA LEU A 249 13.83 9.94 3.54
C LEU A 249 14.09 11.44 3.72
N SER A 250 15.35 11.80 4.00
CA SER A 250 15.86 13.14 3.74
C SER A 250 16.93 13.05 2.66
N ARG A 251 16.50 13.01 1.39
CA ARG A 251 17.38 13.37 0.26
C ARG A 251 17.39 14.89 0.16
N THR A 252 18.21 15.54 0.97
CA THR A 252 18.74 16.85 0.64
C THR A 252 20.26 16.75 0.69
N SER A 253 20.85 16.78 -0.50
CA SER A 253 22.29 16.87 -0.72
C SER A 253 22.81 18.16 -0.09
N HIS A 254 23.34 18.07 1.12
CA HIS A 254 24.21 19.09 1.69
C HIS A 254 25.51 18.44 2.13
N ASN A 255 26.56 18.92 1.49
CA ASN A 255 27.94 18.53 1.68
C ASN A 255 28.44 19.20 2.95
N ASP A 256 28.46 18.49 4.08
CA ASP A 256 29.17 18.94 5.27
C ASP A 256 30.01 17.79 5.84
N THR A 257 31.29 17.85 5.49
CA THR A 257 32.42 17.44 6.33
C THR A 257 32.21 17.96 7.75
N MET A 258 32.20 17.07 8.75
CA MET A 258 32.92 17.22 10.03
C MET A 258 32.67 16.00 10.94
N THR A 259 33.73 15.22 11.07
CA THR A 259 34.32 14.76 12.36
C THR A 259 33.44 13.97 13.32
N SER A 260 33.56 12.65 13.21
CA SER A 260 33.19 11.69 14.25
C SER A 260 34.12 11.82 15.46
N TYR A 261 33.57 12.19 16.62
CA TYR A 261 34.13 11.81 17.91
C TYR A 261 33.06 11.06 18.70
N SER A 262 33.09 9.74 18.58
CA SER A 262 32.46 8.83 19.53
C SER A 262 33.45 8.56 20.66
N THR A 263 33.09 8.90 21.89
CA THR A 263 33.78 8.42 23.10
C THR A 263 32.80 7.59 23.91
N ILE A 264 32.97 6.26 23.84
CA ILE A 264 32.46 5.33 24.85
C ILE A 264 33.67 4.53 25.37
N ALA A 265 33.73 4.47 26.70
CA ALA A 265 34.38 3.48 27.56
C ALA A 265 35.92 3.38 27.57
N SER A 266 36.48 3.91 28.66
CA SER A 266 37.74 3.51 29.25
C SER A 266 37.52 2.38 30.27
N MET A 267 38.09 1.19 30.02
CA MET A 267 38.58 0.28 31.06
C MET A 267 39.54 -0.76 30.46
N VAL A 268 40.84 -0.47 30.62
CA VAL A 268 41.99 -1.32 31.00
C VAL A 268 41.92 -2.83 30.68
N HIS A 269 42.81 -3.31 29.79
CA HIS A 269 43.98 -4.13 30.17
C HIS A 269 44.96 -4.30 28.99
N SER A 270 46.24 -4.22 29.34
CA SER A 270 47.44 -4.41 28.53
C SER A 270 47.79 -5.89 28.36
N ASP A 271 48.29 -6.29 27.19
CA ASP A 271 49.66 -6.82 27.00
C ASP A 271 49.80 -7.58 25.66
N GLU A 272 50.89 -7.22 24.97
CA GLU A 272 51.83 -7.99 24.13
C GLU A 272 51.38 -8.77 22.86
N ASP A 273 52.06 -8.37 21.78
CA ASP A 273 52.40 -9.00 20.49
C ASP A 273 52.05 -10.48 20.24
N HIS A 274 51.49 -10.75 19.06
CA HIS A 274 51.98 -11.79 18.13
C HIS A 274 51.31 -11.65 16.75
N GLU A 275 52.14 -11.57 15.70
CA GLU A 275 51.77 -11.79 14.29
C GLU A 275 51.49 -13.28 14.05
N GLU A 276 50.49 -13.61 13.21
CA GLU A 276 50.55 -14.56 12.07
C GLU A 276 49.16 -15.03 11.59
N ASP A 277 49.05 -15.07 10.26
CA ASP A 277 48.32 -15.99 9.39
C ASP A 277 46.79 -15.96 9.17
N GLU A 278 46.44 -15.45 7.98
CA GLU A 278 45.58 -16.03 6.94
C GLU A 278 45.05 -17.47 7.18
N ALA A 279 43.73 -17.64 7.05
CA ALA A 279 43.15 -18.75 6.29
C ALA A 279 41.65 -18.53 6.03
N ASP A 280 41.29 -18.76 4.77
CA ASP A 280 39.96 -18.90 4.20
C ASP A 280 39.02 -19.78 5.02
N ASP A 281 37.73 -19.45 5.03
CA ASP A 281 36.65 -20.45 5.07
C ASP A 281 35.43 -19.90 4.29
N LEU A 282 35.37 -20.32 3.03
CA LEU A 282 34.19 -20.32 2.18
C LEU A 282 33.37 -21.60 2.40
N ASP A 283 32.11 -21.53 1.94
CA ASP A 283 31.10 -22.58 1.79
C ASP A 283 30.12 -22.69 2.97
N GLU A 284 28.81 -22.77 2.81
CA GLU A 284 28.11 -23.66 1.88
C GLU A 284 26.64 -23.20 1.69
N ILE A 285 26.20 -23.00 0.44
CA ILE A 285 24.78 -22.74 0.11
C ILE A 285 24.06 -24.08 0.03
N LYS A 286 23.13 -24.34 0.95
CA LYS A 286 22.31 -25.55 0.95
C LYS A 286 20.93 -25.30 0.35
N ASP A 287 20.75 -25.77 -0.88
CA ASP A 287 19.48 -25.84 -1.59
C ASP A 287 18.66 -27.03 -1.09
N LEU A 288 17.39 -26.83 -0.75
CA LEU A 288 16.47 -27.87 -0.26
C LEU A 288 15.23 -27.90 -1.15
N THR A 289 15.25 -28.77 -2.16
CA THR A 289 14.05 -29.15 -2.90
C THR A 289 13.82 -30.67 -2.88
N MET A 290 12.54 -30.98 -2.63
CA MET A 290 11.75 -32.17 -3.02
C MET A 290 11.51 -33.33 -2.04
N GLN A 291 10.21 -33.43 -1.69
CA GLN A 291 9.30 -34.57 -1.83
C GLN A 291 8.93 -35.46 -0.61
N THR A 292 7.65 -35.30 -0.24
CA THR A 292 6.61 -36.32 0.03
C THR A 292 6.83 -37.39 1.11
N SER A 293 5.91 -37.43 2.09
CA SER A 293 4.84 -38.46 2.17
C SER A 293 4.05 -38.32 3.49
N ALA A 294 2.80 -38.77 3.44
CA ALA A 294 1.76 -38.63 4.45
C ALA A 294 1.79 -39.74 5.51
N SER A 295 1.27 -39.48 6.73
CA SER A 295 0.18 -40.25 7.37
C SER A 295 -0.09 -39.89 8.84
N SER A 296 -1.37 -39.62 9.13
CA SER A 296 -2.23 -40.12 10.23
C SER A 296 -1.98 -39.85 11.74
N GLY A 297 -3.06 -39.37 12.38
CA GLY A 297 -3.53 -39.69 13.76
C GLY A 297 -2.84 -38.93 14.89
N SER A 298 -3.46 -38.48 15.98
CA SER A 298 -4.82 -38.52 16.54
C SER A 298 -4.78 -37.70 17.85
N ASP A 299 -5.88 -37.07 18.23
CA ASP A 299 -6.31 -36.63 19.58
C ASP A 299 -5.30 -36.13 20.63
N ARG A 300 -5.59 -34.94 21.16
CA ARG A 300 -5.80 -34.73 22.61
C ARG A 300 -6.35 -33.35 22.95
N THR A 301 -7.44 -33.36 23.71
CA THR A 301 -8.03 -32.27 24.48
C THR A 301 -7.15 -31.91 25.69
N SER A 302 -7.08 -30.62 26.06
CA SER A 302 -7.36 -30.10 27.41
C SER A 302 -6.85 -28.67 27.66
N ASN A 303 -7.80 -27.83 28.07
CA ASN A 303 -7.77 -26.79 29.11
C ASN A 303 -6.63 -25.76 29.28
N ALA A 304 -7.13 -24.51 29.40
CA ALA A 304 -6.73 -23.42 30.28
C ALA A 304 -5.61 -22.47 29.84
N LYS A 305 -5.95 -21.21 29.54
CA LYS A 305 -5.98 -20.09 30.50
C LYS A 305 -6.55 -18.84 29.85
N ASP A 306 -7.41 -18.17 30.61
CA ASP A 306 -8.01 -16.87 30.33
C ASP A 306 -6.97 -15.79 30.69
N ASP A 307 -6.27 -15.27 29.69
CA ASP A 307 -5.39 -14.12 29.82
C ASP A 307 -6.11 -12.94 29.17
N GLY A 308 -6.45 -11.93 29.98
CA GLY A 308 -7.26 -10.74 29.64
C GLY A 308 -6.70 -9.88 28.50
N ILE A 309 -6.72 -10.42 27.29
CA ILE A 309 -6.33 -9.81 26.03
C ILE A 309 -7.62 -9.43 25.32
N LEU A 310 -7.87 -8.13 25.19
CA LEU A 310 -9.01 -7.63 24.41
C LEU A 310 -8.61 -7.43 22.95
N HIS A 311 -9.49 -7.89 22.06
CA HIS A 311 -9.29 -7.98 20.62
C HIS A 311 -9.80 -6.70 19.93
N LEU A 312 -8.97 -6.08 19.06
CA LEU A 312 -9.26 -4.81 18.37
C LEU A 312 -9.11 -4.86 16.86
#